data_AF-A0A7H0SLH9-F1
#
_entry.id   AF-A0A7H0SLH9-F1
#
_cell.length_a   1.000
_cell.length_b   1.000
_cell.length_c   1.000
_cell.angle_alpha   90.00
_cell.angle_beta   90.00
_cell.angle_gamma   90.00
#
_symmetry.space_group_name_H-M   'P 1'
#
loop_
_entity.id
_entity.type
_entity.pdbx_description
1 polymer ?
#
loop_
_entity_poly.entity_id
_entity_poly.type
_entity_poly.pdbx_seq_one_letter_code
_entity_poly.pdbx_strand_id
1 'polypeptide(L)'
;MTSSAQRPHGQPDPSLPRTFLGDESYHACPYHLFQKLQDAGAVHPVDFPAVHAWLITNYDVARGIMRDPRISKDHRYASEYFLHHASIMPEPQHSELQVHLLHVDDERHDVMRPLVAEPLSARR
;
A
#
# COMPACT_ATOMS: atom_id res chain seq x y z
N MET A 1 12.00 16.62 -31.33
CA MET A 1 11.58 15.23 -31.06
C MET A 1 12.16 14.81 -29.72
N THR A 2 11.48 15.17 -28.63
CA THR A 2 11.93 14.83 -27.28
C THR A 2 11.53 13.40 -27.02
N SER A 3 12.50 12.49 -27.08
CA SER A 3 12.31 11.08 -26.73
C SER A 3 11.84 11.00 -25.28
N SER A 4 10.56 10.69 -25.07
CA SER A 4 10.05 10.37 -23.75
C SER A 4 10.64 9.03 -23.34
N ALA A 5 11.75 9.05 -22.60
CA ALA A 5 12.28 7.86 -21.97
C ALA A 5 11.16 7.23 -21.11
N GLN A 6 10.87 5.95 -21.36
CA GLN A 6 9.89 5.21 -20.58
C GLN A 6 10.34 5.23 -19.12
N ARG A 7 9.52 5.81 -18.23
CA ARG A 7 9.85 5.90 -16.80
C ARG A 7 9.98 4.49 -16.22
N PRO A 8 10.94 4.24 -15.31
CA PRO A 8 11.03 2.97 -14.60
C PRO A 8 9.71 2.70 -13.86
N HIS A 9 9.21 1.47 -13.93
CA HIS A 9 7.97 1.09 -13.25
C HIS A 9 8.07 1.35 -11.74
N GLY A 10 7.07 2.00 -11.16
CA GLY A 10 7.00 2.29 -9.72
C GLY A 10 7.67 3.59 -9.27
N GLN A 11 8.37 4.31 -10.15
CA GLN A 11 8.87 5.66 -9.82
C GLN A 11 7.71 6.67 -9.74
N PRO A 12 7.72 7.59 -8.75
CA PRO A 12 6.71 8.63 -8.66
C PRO A 12 6.80 9.58 -9.86
N ASP A 13 5.67 10.16 -10.25
CA ASP A 13 5.68 11.32 -11.12
C ASP A 13 6.17 12.55 -10.33
N PRO A 14 7.30 13.19 -10.71
CA PRO A 14 7.83 14.35 -9.99
C PRO A 14 6.96 15.61 -10.14
N SER A 15 6.06 15.65 -11.12
CA SER A 15 5.17 16.79 -11.35
C SER A 15 3.89 16.75 -10.51
N LEU A 16 3.59 15.60 -9.90
CA LEU A 16 2.41 15.47 -9.04
C LEU A 16 2.76 15.96 -7.62
N PRO A 17 2.06 16.99 -7.10
CA PRO A 17 2.27 17.42 -5.72
C PRO A 17 1.86 16.29 -4.77
N ARG A 18 2.67 16.09 -3.72
CA ARG A 18 2.47 15.03 -2.72
C ARG A 18 2.34 15.62 -1.33
N THR A 19 1.39 15.09 -0.58
CA THR A 19 1.26 15.40 0.85
C THR A 19 2.12 14.44 1.66
N PHE A 20 2.99 14.98 2.52
CA PHE A 20 3.81 14.17 3.41
C PHE A 20 3.00 13.69 4.63
N LEU A 21 3.04 12.37 4.89
CA LEU A 21 2.35 11.70 5.99
C LEU A 21 3.36 11.24 7.05
N GLY A 22 3.86 12.17 7.85
CA GLY A 22 4.83 11.84 8.90
C GLY A 22 5.30 13.01 9.75
N ASP A 23 4.74 14.20 9.56
CA ASP A 23 5.04 15.33 10.43
C ASP A 23 4.37 15.18 11.81
N GLU A 24 4.76 16.05 12.74
CA GLU A 24 4.23 16.02 14.11
C GLU A 24 2.72 16.24 14.15
N SER A 25 2.18 17.08 13.26
CA SER A 25 0.75 17.38 13.21
C SER A 25 -0.07 16.17 12.77
N TYR A 26 0.46 15.38 11.82
CA TYR A 26 -0.13 14.12 11.38
C TYR A 26 -0.17 13.10 12.51
N HIS A 27 0.91 12.97 13.30
CA HIS A 27 0.94 12.04 14.43
C HIS A 27 0.07 12.50 15.62
N ALA A 28 -0.04 13.81 15.85
CA ALA A 28 -0.82 14.36 16.95
C ALA A 28 -2.34 14.35 16.68
N CYS A 29 -2.76 14.75 15.47
CA CYS A 29 -4.17 14.78 15.08
C CYS A 29 -4.35 14.56 13.57
N PRO A 30 -4.34 13.30 13.09
CA PRO A 30 -4.41 12.99 11.66
C PRO A 30 -5.76 13.34 11.03
N TYR A 31 -6.83 13.43 11.82
CA TYR A 31 -8.19 13.65 11.30
C TYR A 31 -8.37 15.01 10.63
N HIS A 32 -7.68 16.05 11.08
CA HIS A 32 -7.72 17.35 10.40
C HIS A 32 -7.14 17.28 8.99
N LEU A 33 -6.07 16.50 8.81
CA LEU A 33 -5.49 16.26 7.50
C LEU A 33 -6.44 15.46 6.62
N PHE A 34 -6.97 14.34 7.14
CA PHE A 34 -7.87 13.49 6.37
C PHE A 34 -9.17 14.20 5.96
N GLN A 35 -9.71 15.09 6.79
CA GLN A 35 -10.87 15.90 6.41
C GLN A 35 -10.56 16.78 5.19
N LYS A 36 -9.44 17.51 5.22
CA LYS A 36 -9.01 18.37 4.09
C LYS A 36 -8.82 17.55 2.81
N LEU A 37 -8.21 16.37 2.92
CA LEU A 37 -7.99 15.48 1.79
C LEU A 37 -9.32 14.93 1.26
N GLN A 38 -10.23 14.52 2.14
CA GLN A 38 -11.56 14.04 1.74
C GLN A 38 -12.36 15.12 1.00
N ASP A 39 -12.28 16.38 1.44
CA ASP A 39 -12.91 17.53 0.77
C ASP A 39 -12.29 17.80 -0.61
N ALA A 40 -10.99 17.54 -0.78
CA ALA A 40 -10.25 17.73 -2.03
C ALA A 40 -10.45 16.59 -3.04
N GLY A 41 -10.88 15.41 -2.62
CA GLY A 41 -11.13 14.27 -3.50
C GLY A 41 -10.94 12.91 -2.82
N ALA A 42 -11.11 11.84 -3.60
CA ALA A 42 -11.07 10.47 -3.09
C ALA A 42 -9.68 9.83 -3.05
N VAL A 43 -8.75 10.28 -3.92
CA VAL A 43 -7.45 9.63 -4.16
C VAL A 43 -6.37 10.69 -4.26
N HIS A 44 -5.29 10.54 -3.48
CA HIS A 44 -4.26 11.56 -3.31
C HIS A 44 -2.86 10.97 -3.47
N PRO A 45 -1.96 11.60 -4.23
CA PRO A 45 -0.53 11.29 -4.18
C PRO A 45 0.03 11.68 -2.82
N VAL A 46 0.75 10.78 -2.16
CA VAL A 46 1.34 11.05 -0.84
C VAL A 46 2.79 10.57 -0.75
N ASP A 47 3.52 11.19 0.17
CA ASP A 47 4.80 10.68 0.65
C ASP A 47 4.56 10.02 2.00
N PHE A 48 4.68 8.71 2.05
CA PHE A 48 4.75 7.95 3.29
C PHE A 48 6.24 7.75 3.63
N PRO A 49 6.67 7.71 4.90
CA PRO A 49 8.06 8.03 5.27
C PRO A 49 9.17 7.38 4.45
N ALA A 50 8.98 6.12 4.00
CA ALA A 50 9.94 5.42 3.16
C ALA A 50 9.54 5.30 1.69
N VAL A 51 8.26 5.50 1.33
CA VAL A 51 7.75 5.21 -0.01
C VAL A 51 6.76 6.27 -0.50
N HIS A 52 6.78 6.50 -1.81
CA HIS A 52 5.70 7.19 -2.49
C HIS A 52 4.48 6.28 -2.60
N ALA A 53 3.29 6.81 -2.26
CA ALA A 53 2.06 6.02 -2.27
C ALA A 53 0.88 6.82 -2.84
N TRP A 54 -0.26 6.13 -2.92
CA TRP A 54 -1.57 6.71 -3.14
C TRP A 54 -2.41 6.50 -1.88
N LEU A 55 -3.01 7.57 -1.37
CA LEU A 55 -3.92 7.54 -0.24
C LEU A 55 -5.35 7.61 -0.74
N ILE A 56 -6.21 6.74 -0.23
CA ILE A 56 -7.63 6.71 -0.55
C ILE A 56 -8.44 7.09 0.69
N THR A 57 -9.22 8.17 0.59
CA THR A 57 -10.00 8.75 1.71
C THR A 57 -11.50 8.47 1.60
N ASN A 58 -12.00 8.11 0.41
CA ASN A 58 -13.40 7.79 0.20
C ASN A 58 -13.69 6.29 0.47
N TYR A 59 -14.74 6.02 1.24
CA TYR A 59 -15.11 4.66 1.66
C TYR A 59 -15.42 3.73 0.48
N ASP A 60 -16.26 4.16 -0.47
CA ASP A 60 -16.68 3.30 -1.57
C ASP A 60 -15.52 2.99 -2.52
N VAL A 61 -14.66 3.99 -2.77
CA VAL A 61 -13.43 3.82 -3.55
C VAL A 61 -12.48 2.86 -2.84
N ALA A 62 -12.25 3.05 -1.54
CA ALA A 62 -11.39 2.15 -0.76
C ALA A 62 -11.93 0.71 -0.76
N ARG A 63 -13.24 0.54 -0.56
CA ARG A 63 -13.91 -0.77 -0.61
C ARG A 63 -13.80 -1.42 -1.99
N GLY A 64 -13.89 -0.65 -3.06
CA GLY A 64 -13.67 -1.14 -4.43
C GLY A 64 -12.24 -1.62 -4.63
N ILE A 65 -11.25 -0.82 -4.26
CA ILE A 65 -9.82 -1.14 -4.38
C ILE A 65 -9.44 -2.39 -3.58
N MET A 66 -9.93 -2.52 -2.35
CA MET A 66 -9.67 -3.71 -1.51
C MET A 66 -10.21 -5.02 -2.10
N ARG A 67 -11.07 -4.95 -3.13
CA ARG A 67 -11.66 -6.12 -3.80
C ARG A 67 -11.18 -6.27 -5.24
N ASP A 68 -10.36 -5.34 -5.73
CA ASP A 68 -9.86 -5.37 -7.10
C ASP A 68 -8.67 -6.33 -7.20
N PRO A 69 -8.77 -7.43 -7.97
CA PRO A 69 -7.69 -8.43 -8.06
C PRO A 69 -6.41 -7.88 -8.73
N ARG A 70 -6.47 -6.69 -9.35
CA ARG A 70 -5.29 -6.02 -9.90
C ARG A 70 -4.42 -5.37 -8.83
N ILE A 71 -4.94 -5.21 -7.61
CA ILE A 71 -4.24 -4.61 -6.49
C ILE A 71 -3.71 -5.73 -5.59
N SER A 72 -2.46 -6.10 -5.86
CA SER A 72 -1.75 -7.14 -5.12
C SER A 72 -1.16 -6.61 -3.82
N LYS A 73 -1.23 -7.42 -2.76
CA LYS A 73 -0.46 -7.23 -1.51
C LYS A 73 0.79 -8.12 -1.45
N ASP A 74 0.97 -8.99 -2.43
CA ASP A 74 2.16 -9.83 -2.56
C ASP A 74 3.36 -9.03 -3.12
N HIS A 75 4.43 -8.96 -2.31
CA HIS A 75 5.64 -8.20 -2.62
C HIS A 75 6.40 -8.73 -3.84
N ARG A 76 6.15 -9.97 -4.30
CA ARG A 76 6.75 -10.50 -5.54
C ARG A 76 6.32 -9.71 -6.78
N TYR A 77 5.19 -9.02 -6.71
CA TYR A 77 4.72 -8.13 -7.77
C TYR A 77 5.08 -6.65 -7.53
N ALA A 78 5.82 -6.36 -6.47
CA ALA A 78 6.23 -4.99 -6.16
C ALA A 78 7.28 -4.47 -7.15
N SER A 79 7.28 -3.16 -7.36
CA SER A 79 8.33 -2.49 -8.13
C SER A 79 9.69 -2.56 -7.43
N GLU A 80 10.78 -2.46 -8.19
CA GLU A 80 12.14 -2.35 -7.65
C GLU A 80 12.28 -1.17 -6.67
N TYR A 81 11.64 -0.03 -6.98
CA TYR A 81 11.57 1.12 -6.07
C TYR A 81 10.98 0.72 -4.72
N PHE A 82 9.83 0.04 -4.72
CA PHE A 82 9.20 -0.38 -3.48
C PHE A 82 10.07 -1.38 -2.71
N LEU A 83 10.62 -2.39 -3.38
CA LEU A 83 11.48 -3.39 -2.72
C LEU A 83 12.71 -2.78 -2.05
N HIS A 84 13.32 -1.76 -2.67
CA HIS A 84 14.49 -1.08 -2.13
C HIS A 84 14.18 -0.17 -0.94
N HIS A 85 12.98 0.39 -0.84
CA HIS A 85 12.65 1.41 0.15
C HIS A 85 11.66 0.97 1.23
N ALA A 86 10.79 -0.01 0.94
CA ALA A 86 9.67 -0.37 1.81
C ALA A 86 10.05 -1.30 2.98
N SER A 87 11.22 -1.92 2.95
CA SER A 87 11.68 -2.81 4.03
C SER A 87 12.80 -2.16 4.84
N ILE A 88 12.60 -2.11 6.15
CA ILE A 88 13.67 -1.84 7.13
C ILE A 88 14.34 -3.12 7.63
N MET A 89 13.82 -4.29 7.25
CA MET A 89 14.36 -5.59 7.66
C MET A 89 15.40 -6.09 6.66
N PRO A 90 16.57 -6.57 7.13
CA PRO A 90 17.54 -7.22 6.26
C PRO A 90 17.02 -8.58 5.76
N GLU A 91 17.64 -9.09 4.69
CA GLU A 91 17.48 -10.48 4.29
C GLU A 91 18.29 -11.41 5.22
N PRO A 92 17.82 -12.63 5.51
CA PRO A 92 16.60 -13.27 4.99
C PRO A 92 15.32 -12.96 5.78
N GLN A 93 15.38 -12.16 6.85
CA GLN A 93 14.21 -11.92 7.72
C GLN A 93 13.05 -11.28 6.97
N HIS A 94 13.34 -10.37 6.05
CA HIS A 94 12.33 -9.79 5.18
C HIS A 94 11.61 -10.89 4.37
N SER A 95 12.33 -11.75 3.64
CA SER A 95 11.67 -12.79 2.85
C SER A 95 10.95 -13.84 3.69
N GLU A 96 11.49 -14.24 4.85
CA GLU A 96 10.93 -15.31 5.68
C GLU A 96 9.71 -14.87 6.50
N LEU A 97 9.72 -13.65 7.04
CA LEU A 97 8.63 -13.16 7.89
C LEU A 97 7.45 -12.61 7.08
N GLN A 98 7.66 -12.22 5.82
CA GLN A 98 6.60 -11.70 4.96
C GLN A 98 5.75 -12.80 4.31
N VAL A 99 5.93 -14.07 4.69
CA VAL A 99 5.13 -15.19 4.18
C VAL A 99 3.89 -15.45 5.05
N HIS A 100 2.92 -14.54 4.99
CA HIS A 100 1.69 -14.64 5.77
C HIS A 100 0.47 -14.11 5.01
N LEU A 101 -0.75 -14.35 5.53
CA LEU A 101 -2.02 -14.02 4.85
C LEU A 101 -2.16 -12.57 4.38
N LEU A 102 -1.49 -11.62 5.04
CA LEU A 102 -1.51 -10.21 4.63
C LEU A 102 -0.61 -9.89 3.42
N HIS A 103 0.35 -10.74 3.03
CA HIS A 103 1.28 -10.51 1.90
C HIS A 103 1.24 -11.63 0.85
N VAL A 104 0.13 -12.38 0.80
CA VAL A 104 -0.08 -13.46 -0.16
C VAL A 104 -1.44 -13.30 -0.82
N ASP A 105 -1.48 -13.42 -2.15
CA ASP A 105 -2.68 -13.32 -2.98
C ASP A 105 -3.09 -14.65 -3.65
N ASP A 106 -4.19 -14.59 -4.41
CA ASP A 106 -4.71 -15.64 -5.29
C ASP A 106 -4.86 -17.03 -4.63
N GLU A 107 -4.59 -18.09 -5.40
CA GLU A 107 -4.75 -19.50 -5.00
C GLU A 107 -4.06 -19.81 -3.68
N ARG A 108 -2.90 -19.20 -3.44
CA ARG A 108 -2.14 -19.42 -2.21
C ARG A 108 -2.86 -18.84 -0.99
N HIS A 109 -3.47 -17.67 -1.14
CA HIS A 109 -4.30 -17.08 -0.09
C HIS A 109 -5.54 -17.94 0.17
N ASP A 110 -6.18 -18.47 -0.87
CA ASP A 110 -7.36 -19.32 -0.75
C ASP A 110 -7.08 -20.63 -0.02
N VAL A 111 -5.89 -21.20 -0.20
CA VAL A 111 -5.42 -22.38 0.56
C VAL A 111 -5.09 -22.02 2.01
N MET A 112 -4.39 -20.90 2.25
CA MET A 112 -3.94 -20.52 3.60
C MET A 112 -5.07 -20.02 4.49
N ARG A 113 -6.05 -19.31 3.92
CA ARG A 113 -7.11 -18.62 4.68
C ARG A 113 -7.94 -19.55 5.57
N PRO A 114 -8.49 -20.69 5.10
CA PRO A 114 -9.28 -21.57 5.97
C PRO A 114 -8.46 -22.15 7.11
N LEU A 115 -7.19 -22.52 6.87
CA LEU A 115 -6.30 -23.08 7.89
C LEU A 115 -6.09 -22.16 9.11
N VAL A 116 -6.15 -20.84 8.89
CA VAL A 116 -5.97 -19.83 9.95
C VAL A 116 -7.30 -19.28 10.45
N ALA A 117 -8.24 -18.98 9.56
CA ALA A 117 -9.47 -18.28 9.90
C ALA A 117 -10.50 -19.19 10.59
N GLU A 118 -10.55 -20.48 10.27
CA GLU A 118 -11.50 -21.42 10.86
C GLU A 118 -11.27 -21.60 12.38
N PRO A 119 -10.04 -21.85 12.87
CA PRO A 119 -9.75 -21.91 14.31
C PRO A 119 -10.01 -20.60 15.07
N LEU A 120 -9.98 -19.47 14.37
CA LEU A 120 -10.20 -18.12 14.92
C LEU A 120 -11.66 -17.65 14.80
N SER A 121 -12.55 -18.49 14.28
CA SER A 121 -13.94 -18.10 14.05
C SER A 121 -14.70 -17.90 15.37
N ALA A 122 -15.69 -17.00 15.34
CA ALA A 122 -16.50 -16.67 16.52
C ALA A 122 -17.41 -17.81 17.00
N ARG A 123 -17.58 -18.87 16.19
CA ARG A 123 -18.35 -20.05 16.59
C ARG A 123 -17.45 -20.96 17.43
N ARG A 124 -17.68 -20.93 18.74
CA ARG A 124 -17.42 -22.03 19.66
C ARG A 124 -18.75 -22.54 20.20
#